data_AF-A0A1T5G8R0-F1
#
_entry.id   AF-A0A1T5G8R0-F1
#
_cell.length_a   1.000
_cell.length_b   1.000
_cell.length_c   1.000
_cell.angle_alpha   90.00
_cell.angle_beta   90.00
_cell.angle_gamma   90.00
#
_symmetry.space_group_name_H-M   'P 1'
#
loop_
_entity.id
_entity.type
_entity.pdbx_description
1 polymer ?
#
loop_
_entity_poly.entity_id
_entity_poly.type
_entity_poly.pdbx_seq_one_letter_code
_entity_poly.pdbx_strand_id
1 'polypeptide(L)' 'MSKEKVISMSEDKGTNSNYCDCGNKLSYQSEWSRLSDSYDSNTPSYDLIYQRIYKEDREPKYVCDKCGTRVFVVPDYALK' A
#
# COMPACT_ATOMS: atom_id res chain seq x y z
N MET A 1 -16.32 6.17 8.53
CA MET A 1 -15.58 6.67 7.34
C MET A 1 -14.17 6.12 7.44
N SER A 2 -13.82 5.19 6.56
CA SER A 2 -12.47 4.60 6.53
C SER A 2 -11.48 5.66 6.04
N LYS A 3 -10.42 5.92 6.80
CA LYS A 3 -9.38 6.88 6.41
C LYS A 3 -8.42 6.23 5.43
N GLU A 4 -8.00 6.98 4.41
CA GLU A 4 -7.00 6.52 3.45
C GLU A 4 -5.72 7.33 3.65
N LYS A 5 -4.57 6.66 3.59
CA LYS A 5 -3.25 7.27 3.72
C LYS A 5 -2.37 6.76 2.60
N VAL A 6 -1.76 7.69 1.87
CA VAL A 6 -0.82 7.36 0.80
C VAL A 6 0.56 7.79 1.26
N ILE A 7 1.52 6.89 1.18
CA ILE A 7 2.91 7.13 1.59
C ILE A 7 3.85 6.69 0.48
N SER A 8 5.05 7.25 0.47
CA SER A 8 6.09 6.78 -0.45
C SER A 8 6.65 5.44 0.01
N MET A 9 7.35 4.75 -0.89
CA MET A 9 8.15 3.58 -0.53
C MET A 9 9.27 3.91 0.44
N SER A 10 9.92 5.07 0.31
CA SER A 10 10.94 5.49 1.29
C SER A 10 10.37 5.71 2.69
N GLU A 11 9.08 6.01 2.80
CA GLU A 11 8.36 6.10 4.05
C GLU A 11 7.79 4.76 4.53
N ASP A 12 7.83 3.68 3.73
CA ASP A 12 7.28 2.39 4.15
C ASP A 12 8.11 1.76 5.28
N LYS A 13 7.57 1.84 6.51
CA LYS A 13 8.15 1.25 7.73
C LYS A 13 7.48 -0.08 8.12
N GLY A 14 6.68 -0.66 7.22
CA GLY A 14 5.97 -1.91 7.48
C GLY A 14 4.80 -1.75 8.47
N THR A 15 4.43 -2.87 9.08
CA THR A 15 3.29 -2.98 10.01
C THR A 15 3.49 -2.27 11.36
N ASN A 16 4.74 -1.88 11.68
CA ASN A 16 5.11 -1.14 12.90
C ASN A 16 5.01 0.39 12.74
N SER A 17 4.38 0.87 11.67
CA SER A 17 4.28 2.30 11.40
C SER A 17 3.11 2.96 12.12
N ASN A 18 3.30 4.21 12.56
CA ASN A 18 2.25 5.06 13.16
C ASN A 18 1.31 5.65 12.08
N TYR A 19 1.09 4.94 10.97
CA TYR A 19 0.13 5.36 9.95
C TYR A 19 -1.31 5.13 10.39
N CYS A 20 -1.53 4.42 11.50
CA CYS A 20 -2.79 4.45 12.20
C CYS A 20 -2.89 5.63 13.20
N ASP A 21 -3.82 6.56 12.95
CA ASP A 21 -4.22 7.59 13.94
C ASP A 21 -4.78 6.99 15.24
N CYS A 22 -5.22 5.73 15.20
CA CYS A 22 -5.77 4.98 16.31
C CYS A 22 -4.73 4.32 17.22
N GLY A 23 -3.45 4.35 16.86
CA GLY A 23 -2.36 3.69 17.57
C GLY A 23 -2.40 2.15 17.56
N ASN A 24 -3.27 1.53 16.74
CA ASN A 24 -3.33 0.08 16.60
C ASN A 24 -2.43 -0.42 15.47
N LYS A 25 -2.16 -1.73 15.48
CA LYS A 25 -1.34 -2.41 14.48
C LYS A 25 -1.96 -2.36 13.09
N LEU A 26 -1.07 -2.34 12.11
CA LEU A 26 -1.39 -2.46 10.70
C LEU A 26 -1.20 -3.91 10.28
N SER A 27 -2.15 -4.44 9.53
CA SER A 27 -2.10 -5.76 8.94
C SER A 27 -1.77 -5.66 7.46
N TYR A 28 -0.74 -6.39 7.06
CA TYR A 28 -0.37 -6.52 5.65
C TYR A 28 -1.47 -7.25 4.87
N GLN A 29 -1.81 -6.74 3.70
CA GLN A 29 -2.87 -7.31 2.87
C GLN A 29 -2.30 -8.33 1.89
N SER A 30 -2.81 -9.56 1.95
CA SER A 30 -2.41 -10.65 1.06
C SER A 30 -2.79 -10.39 -0.40
N GLU A 31 -3.90 -9.69 -0.66
CA GLU A 31 -4.31 -9.33 -2.02
C GLU A 31 -3.31 -8.36 -2.66
N TRP A 32 -2.77 -7.41 -1.89
CA TRP A 32 -1.69 -6.54 -2.37
C TRP A 32 -0.46 -7.36 -2.77
N SER A 33 -0.06 -8.35 -1.95
CA SER A 33 1.07 -9.24 -2.26
C SER A 33 0.81 -10.02 -3.54
N ARG A 34 -0.38 -10.62 -3.63
CA ARG A 34 -0.79 -11.41 -4.79
C ARG A 34 -0.79 -10.57 -6.05
N LEU A 35 -1.30 -9.35 -6.01
CA LEU A 35 -1.27 -8.43 -7.15
C LEU A 35 0.17 -8.08 -7.52
N SER A 36 0.98 -7.66 -6.55
CA SER A 36 2.41 -7.36 -6.75
C SER A 36 3.14 -8.52 -7.42
N ASP A 37 2.99 -9.74 -6.91
CA ASP A 37 3.62 -10.95 -7.44
C ASP A 37 3.08 -11.33 -8.82
N SER A 38 1.76 -11.17 -9.04
CA SER A 38 1.13 -11.48 -10.33
C SER A 38 1.63 -10.58 -11.47
N TYR A 39 2.04 -9.36 -11.12
CA TYR A 39 2.57 -8.40 -12.08
C TYR A 39 4.09 -8.55 -12.30
N ASP A 40 4.80 -9.31 -11.45
CA ASP A 40 6.28 -9.38 -11.38
C ASP A 40 6.93 -10.63 -12.01
N SER A 41 6.40 -11.17 -13.11
CA SER A 41 7.06 -12.30 -13.80
C SER A 41 7.79 -11.94 -15.10
N ASN A 42 7.42 -10.85 -15.78
CA ASN A 42 8.05 -10.42 -17.04
C ASN A 42 7.92 -8.92 -17.34
N THR A 43 7.40 -8.10 -16.41
CA THR A 43 7.04 -6.71 -16.69
C THR A 43 8.23 -5.79 -16.37
N PRO A 44 8.90 -5.16 -17.35
CA PRO A 44 10.06 -4.29 -17.12
C PRO A 44 9.70 -2.94 -16.49
N SER A 45 8.62 -2.87 -15.72
CA SER A 45 8.06 -1.60 -15.29
C SER A 45 7.46 -1.74 -13.90
N TYR A 46 8.34 -1.82 -12.91
CA TYR A 46 8.04 -1.59 -11.49
C TYR A 46 7.02 -0.46 -11.29
N ASP A 47 7.14 0.61 -12.07
CA ASP A 47 6.25 1.77 -12.08
C ASP A 47 4.82 1.47 -12.53
N LEU A 48 4.65 0.64 -13.55
CA LEU A 48 3.33 0.25 -14.06
C LEU A 48 2.60 -0.65 -13.06
N ILE A 49 3.33 -1.53 -12.37
CA ILE A 49 2.76 -2.43 -11.36
C ILE A 49 2.14 -1.62 -10.22
N TYR A 50 2.92 -0.72 -9.63
CA TYR A 50 2.44 0.09 -8.52
C TYR A 50 1.35 1.08 -8.93
N GLN A 51 1.44 1.66 -10.12
CA GLN A 51 0.36 2.49 -10.65
C GLN A 51 -0.93 1.69 -10.81
N ARG A 52 -0.87 0.44 -11.25
CA ARG A 52 -2.05 -0.40 -11.44
C ARG A 52 -2.69 -0.81 -10.12
N ILE A 53 -1.90 -1.33 -9.19
CA ILE A 53 -2.37 -1.71 -7.85
C ILE A 53 -3.03 -0.51 -7.13
N TYR A 54 -2.43 0.68 -7.26
CA TYR A 54 -2.94 1.88 -6.59
C TYR A 54 -4.11 2.54 -7.33
N LYS A 55 -4.06 2.68 -8.66
CA LYS A 55 -5.05 3.44 -9.44
C LYS A 55 -6.22 2.58 -9.95
N GLU A 56 -5.96 1.34 -10.36
CA GLU A 56 -6.99 0.45 -10.91
C GLU A 56 -7.61 -0.40 -9.79
N ASP A 57 -6.79 -1.28 -9.18
CA ASP A 57 -7.28 -2.24 -8.19
C ASP A 57 -7.62 -1.56 -6.84
N ARG A 58 -7.00 -0.39 -6.57
CA ARG A 58 -7.11 0.37 -5.32
C ARG A 58 -6.91 -0.53 -4.09
N GLU A 59 -5.90 -1.38 -4.15
CA GLU A 59 -5.59 -2.33 -3.09
C GLU A 59 -4.56 -1.73 -2.11
N PRO A 60 -4.88 -1.57 -0.82
CA PRO A 60 -3.94 -1.05 0.16
C PRO A 60 -2.92 -2.11 0.54
N LYS A 61 -1.68 -1.67 0.79
CA LYS A 61 -0.63 -2.56 1.29
C LYS A 61 -0.88 -2.95 2.74
N TYR A 62 -1.41 -2.02 3.54
CA TYR A 62 -1.74 -2.26 4.94
C TYR A 62 -3.13 -1.75 5.30
N VAL A 63 -3.81 -2.45 6.21
CA VAL A 63 -5.07 -2.01 6.79
C VAL A 63 -4.99 -2.07 8.31
N CYS A 64 -5.48 -1.03 8.97
CA CYS A 64 -5.63 -0.99 10.41
C CYS A 64 -6.82 -1.84 10.86
N ASP A 65 -6.58 -2.84 11.71
CA ASP A 65 -7.60 -3.82 12.12
C ASP A 65 -8.76 -3.20 12.93
N LYS A 66 -8.53 -2.07 13.61
CA LYS A 66 -9.53 -1.46 14.51
C LYS A 66 -10.31 -0.31 13.89
N CYS A 67 -9.63 0.50 13.09
CA CYS A 67 -10.14 1.74 12.56
C CYS A 67 -10.40 1.69 11.05
N GLY A 68 -9.92 0.64 10.37
CA GLY A 68 -10.05 0.48 8.93
C GLY A 68 -9.22 1.46 8.10
N THR A 69 -8.21 2.13 8.69
CA THR A 69 -7.31 2.99 7.92
C THR A 69 -6.58 2.16 6.86
N ARG A 70 -6.72 2.55 5.59
CA ARG A 70 -6.10 1.89 4.43
C ARG A 70 -4.85 2.66 4.06
N VAL A 71 -3.70 1.99 4.09
CA VAL A 71 -2.39 2.57 3.76
C VAL A 71 -1.95 2.05 2.39
N PHE A 72 -1.81 2.98 1.46
CA PHE A 72 -1.32 2.74 0.11
C PHE A 72 0.15 3.15 0.04
N VAL A 73 0.98 2.26 -0.48
CA VAL A 73 2.41 2.53 -0.68
C VAL A 73 2.65 2.68 -2.17
N VAL A 74 3.17 3.83 -2.57
CA VAL A 74 3.47 4.15 -3.97
C VAL A 74 4.93 4.55 -4.13
N PRO A 75 5.51 4.42 -5.34
CA PRO A 75 6.85 4.90 -5.62
C PRO A 75 7.04 6.38 -5.31
N ASP A 76 8.22 6.78 -4.86
CA ASP A 76 8.52 8.15 -4.42
C ASP A 76 8.21 9.23 -5.47
N TYR A 77 8.42 8.92 -6.75
CA TYR A 77 8.13 9.86 -7.84
C TYR A 77 6.62 10.06 -8.06
N ALA A 78 5.76 9.15 -7.57
CA ALA A 78 4.32 9.22 -7.79
C ALA A 78 3.60 10.19 -6.83
N LEU A 79 4.30 10.70 -5.80
CA LEU A 79 3.79 11.67 -4.83
C LEU A 79 4.27 13.11 -5.09
N LYS A 80 4.99 13.34 -6.19
CA LYS A 80 5.44 14.68 -6.60
C LYS A 80 4.37 15.47 -7.34
#